data_AF-A0A936J5P3-F1
#
_entry.id   AF-A0A936J5P3-F1
#
_cell.length_a   1.000
_cell.length_b   1.000
_cell.length_c   1.000
_cell.angle_alpha   90.00
_cell.angle_beta   90.00
_cell.angle_gamma   90.00
#
_symmetry.space_group_name_H-M   'P 1'
#
loop_
_entity.id
_entity.type
_entity.pdbx_description
1 polymer ?
#
loop_
_entity_poly.entity_id
_entity_poly.type
_entity_poly.pdbx_seq_one_letter_code
_entity_poly.pdbx_strand_id
1 'polypeptide(L)'
;MLSPITLTAACLVSVLMLLAVDRREWPLGRVIAKLTASTCFVGVAVALGAMGSTYGQLILGALVLGWMGDALLLSRAPKAFMGGLAAFLLSHVLFATAFASGALSVQAIGAAVVVAGVFGAGVLRWLMPHAPQEFKGPVLAYVVVILAMCVAAAGHAFASQRWAVLA
;
A
#
# COMPACT_ATOMS: atom_id res chain seq x y z
N MET A 1 -22.79 6.47 11.13
CA MET A 1 -21.43 6.13 10.63
C MET A 1 -21.59 5.31 9.36
N LEU A 2 -20.82 5.59 8.30
CA LEU A 2 -20.87 4.77 7.08
C LEU A 2 -20.36 3.36 7.40
N SER A 3 -21.08 2.32 6.95
CA SER A 3 -20.61 0.95 7.15
C SER A 3 -19.33 0.68 6.34
N PRO A 4 -18.41 -0.19 6.80
CA PRO A 4 -17.24 -0.58 6.02
C PRO A 4 -17.61 -1.07 4.61
N ILE A 5 -18.73 -1.80 4.48
CA ILE A 5 -19.24 -2.30 3.19
C ILE A 5 -19.58 -1.15 2.24
N THR A 6 -20.26 -0.12 2.73
CA THR A 6 -20.61 1.06 1.93
C THR A 6 -19.35 1.78 1.45
N LEU A 7 -18.34 1.91 2.32
CA LEU A 7 -17.06 2.55 1.98
C LEU A 7 -16.27 1.71 0.96
N THR A 8 -16.27 0.39 1.09
CA THR A 8 -15.64 -0.51 0.10
C THR A 8 -16.35 -0.45 -1.25
N ALA A 9 -17.69 -0.41 -1.27
CA ALA A 9 -18.46 -0.24 -2.50
C ALA A 9 -18.19 1.11 -3.16
N ALA A 10 -18.14 2.20 -2.37
CA ALA A 10 -17.79 3.53 -2.87
C ALA A 10 -16.35 3.58 -3.41
N CYS A 11 -15.41 2.89 -2.76
CA CYS A 11 -14.04 2.73 -3.25
C CYS A 11 -14.02 2.03 -4.61
N LEU A 12 -14.74 0.91 -4.75
CA LEU A 12 -14.82 0.17 -6.01
C LEU A 12 -15.38 1.05 -7.14
N VAL A 13 -16.49 1.75 -6.88
CA VAL A 13 -17.08 2.69 -7.85
C VAL A 13 -16.09 3.80 -8.22
N SER A 14 -15.36 4.35 -7.25
CA SER A 14 -14.36 5.40 -7.48
C SER A 14 -13.19 4.89 -8.32
N VAL A 15 -12.73 3.65 -8.12
CA VAL A 15 -11.71 3.02 -8.96
C VAL A 15 -12.22 2.78 -10.38
N LEU A 16 -13.45 2.28 -10.54
CA LEU A 16 -14.06 2.11 -11.86
C LEU A 16 -14.20 3.45 -12.59
N MET A 17 -14.61 4.49 -11.87
CA MET A 17 -14.64 5.86 -12.39
C MET A 17 -13.23 6.28 -12.80
N LEU A 18 -12.22 6.13 -11.93
CA LEU A 18 -10.83 6.47 -12.21
C LEU A 18 -10.35 5.85 -13.53
N LEU A 19 -10.58 4.56 -13.73
CA LEU A 19 -10.23 3.85 -14.97
C LEU A 19 -10.97 4.42 -16.19
N ALA A 20 -12.25 4.77 -16.05
CA ALA A 20 -13.03 5.36 -17.13
C ALA A 20 -12.57 6.80 -17.48
N VAL A 21 -12.23 7.63 -16.48
CA VAL A 21 -11.76 9.00 -16.74
C VAL A 21 -10.33 9.04 -17.24
N ASP A 22 -9.47 8.12 -16.80
CA ASP A 22 -8.09 8.00 -17.29
C ASP A 22 -8.10 7.63 -18.78
N ARG A 23 -9.02 6.75 -19.21
CA ARG A 23 -9.24 6.48 -20.65
C ARG A 23 -9.76 7.67 -21.46
N ARG A 24 -10.43 8.64 -20.82
CA ARG A 24 -10.95 9.86 -21.46
C ARG A 24 -9.99 11.05 -21.33
N GLU A 25 -8.81 10.84 -20.77
CA GLU A 25 -7.78 11.86 -20.52
C GLU A 25 -8.30 13.10 -19.75
N TRP A 26 -9.29 12.93 -18.85
CA TRP A 26 -9.84 14.05 -18.08
C TRP A 26 -9.09 14.24 -16.74
N PRO A 27 -8.20 15.24 -16.62
CA PRO A 27 -7.29 15.35 -15.48
C PRO A 27 -8.00 15.60 -14.15
N LEU A 28 -9.04 16.44 -14.13
CA LEU A 28 -9.76 16.76 -12.89
C LEU A 28 -10.53 15.54 -12.37
N GLY A 29 -11.21 14.80 -13.25
CA GLY A 29 -11.91 13.59 -12.87
C GLY A 29 -10.96 12.49 -12.36
N ARG A 30 -9.75 12.40 -12.91
CA ARG A 30 -8.69 11.53 -12.38
C ARG A 30 -8.31 11.88 -10.94
N VAL A 31 -8.13 13.18 -10.64
CA VAL A 31 -7.80 13.65 -9.28
C VAL A 31 -8.92 13.29 -8.31
N ILE A 32 -10.17 13.65 -8.65
CA ILE A 32 -11.33 13.41 -7.79
C ILE A 32 -11.49 11.91 -7.53
N ALA A 33 -11.57 11.09 -8.58
CA ALA A 33 -11.79 9.66 -8.45
C ALA A 33 -10.68 8.97 -7.64
N LYS A 34 -9.41 9.35 -7.87
CA LYS A 34 -8.26 8.78 -7.16
C LYS A 34 -8.27 9.15 -5.67
N LEU A 35 -8.47 10.43 -5.34
CA LEU A 35 -8.50 10.86 -3.94
C LEU A 35 -9.73 10.34 -3.21
N THR A 36 -10.89 10.23 -3.88
CA THR A 36 -12.08 9.60 -3.28
C THR A 36 -11.83 8.13 -2.96
N ALA A 37 -11.26 7.35 -3.89
CA ALA A 37 -10.92 5.96 -3.63
C ALA A 37 -9.95 5.81 -2.45
N SER A 38 -8.90 6.65 -2.41
CA SER A 38 -7.91 6.62 -1.35
C SER A 38 -8.50 7.04 0.02
N THR A 39 -9.39 8.03 0.04
CA THR A 39 -10.15 8.42 1.24
C THR A 39 -11.05 7.28 1.74
N CYS A 40 -11.63 6.48 0.85
CA CYS A 40 -12.41 5.31 1.27
C CYS A 40 -11.55 4.28 2.01
N PHE A 41 -10.28 4.04 1.63
CA PHE A 41 -9.40 3.14 2.38
C PHE A 41 -9.16 3.63 3.82
N VAL A 42 -8.85 4.91 3.98
CA VAL A 42 -8.69 5.53 5.31
C VAL A 42 -9.99 5.43 6.11
N GLY A 43 -11.13 5.73 5.47
CA GLY A 43 -12.46 5.63 6.07
C GLY A 43 -12.79 4.22 6.56
N VAL A 44 -12.47 3.18 5.78
CA VAL A 44 -12.67 1.77 6.18
C VAL A 44 -11.86 1.47 7.45
N ALA A 45 -10.59 1.89 7.51
CA ALA A 45 -9.77 1.66 8.69
C ALA A 45 -10.35 2.35 9.94
N VAL A 46 -10.80 3.59 9.83
CA VAL A 46 -11.46 4.31 10.93
C VAL A 46 -12.76 3.60 11.34
N ALA A 47 -13.58 3.16 10.38
CA ALA A 47 -14.83 2.46 10.65
C ALA A 47 -14.62 1.09 11.31
N LEU A 48 -13.48 0.44 11.06
CA LEU A 48 -13.05 -0.81 11.72
C LEU A 48 -12.33 -0.56 13.06
N GLY A 49 -12.30 0.69 13.56
CA GLY A 49 -11.76 0.98 14.89
C GLY A 49 -10.24 1.02 14.94
N ALA A 50 -9.55 1.37 13.84
CA ALA A 50 -8.09 1.45 13.79
C ALA A 50 -7.47 2.30 14.92
N MET A 51 -8.19 3.28 15.46
CA MET A 51 -7.69 4.13 16.55
C MET A 51 -7.58 3.41 17.90
N GLY A 52 -8.24 2.25 18.07
CA GLY A 52 -8.37 1.55 19.35
C GLY A 52 -7.14 0.74 19.77
N SER A 53 -6.11 0.61 18.92
CA SER A 53 -4.88 -0.12 19.25
C SER A 53 -3.67 0.47 18.53
N THR A 54 -2.47 0.27 19.09
CA THR A 54 -1.21 0.67 18.44
C THR A 54 -1.07 0.04 17.05
N TYR A 55 -1.41 -1.25 16.91
CA TYR A 55 -1.44 -1.94 15.63
C TYR A 55 -2.36 -1.23 14.63
N GLY A 56 -3.59 -0.92 15.04
CA GLY A 56 -4.53 -0.21 14.17
C GLY A 56 -4.07 1.19 13.80
N GLN A 57 -3.43 1.91 14.72
CA GLN A 57 -2.87 3.24 14.46
C GLN A 57 -1.72 3.19 13.45
N LEU A 58 -0.89 2.14 13.48
CA LEU A 58 0.15 1.91 12.45
C LEU A 58 -0.48 1.65 11.07
N ILE A 59 -1.54 0.83 11.01
CA ILE A 59 -2.30 0.59 9.76
C ILE A 59 -2.93 1.89 9.24
N LEU A 60 -3.54 2.67 10.12
CA LEU A 60 -4.14 3.96 9.76
C LEU A 60 -3.07 4.95 9.26
N GLY A 61 -1.95 5.05 9.96
CA GLY A 61 -0.81 5.87 9.55
C GLY A 61 -0.26 5.45 8.18
N ALA A 62 -0.17 4.13 7.94
CA ALA A 62 0.24 3.60 6.64
C ALA A 62 -0.73 4.03 5.53
N LEU A 63 -2.05 3.94 5.77
CA LEU A 63 -3.07 4.36 4.81
C LEU A 63 -3.07 5.87 4.56
N VAL A 64 -2.86 6.68 5.60
CA VAL A 64 -2.74 8.14 5.46
C VAL A 64 -1.50 8.51 4.65
N LEU A 65 -0.35 7.86 4.88
CA LEU A 65 0.85 8.06 4.06
C LEU A 65 0.63 7.60 2.60
N GLY A 66 -0.10 6.51 2.39
CA GLY A 66 -0.51 6.07 1.05
C GLY A 66 -1.40 7.10 0.35
N TRP A 67 -2.36 7.67 1.07
CA TRP A 67 -3.22 8.76 0.60
C TRP A 67 -2.41 10.02 0.22
N MET A 68 -1.45 10.41 1.07
CA MET A 68 -0.52 11.51 0.76
C MET A 68 0.32 11.20 -0.47
N GLY A 69 0.79 9.95 -0.61
CA GLY A 69 1.48 9.45 -1.79
C GLY A 69 0.64 9.63 -3.05
N ASP A 70 -0.62 9.18 -3.03
CA ASP A 70 -1.56 9.32 -4.14
C ASP A 70 -1.79 10.78 -4.53
N ALA A 71 -1.94 11.66 -3.55
CA ALA A 71 -2.12 13.10 -3.76
C ALA A 71 -0.88 13.74 -4.39
N LEU A 72 0.31 13.44 -3.88
CA LEU A 72 1.57 14.01 -4.36
C LEU A 72 1.93 13.52 -5.77
N LEU A 73 1.66 12.24 -6.07
CA LEU A 73 1.92 11.66 -7.40
C LEU A 73 0.98 12.18 -8.49
N LEU A 74 -0.12 12.86 -8.15
CA LEU A 74 -0.98 13.54 -9.14
C LEU A 74 -0.33 14.81 -9.71
N SER A 75 0.64 15.39 -8.99
CA SER A 75 1.39 16.55 -9.47
C SER A 75 2.44 16.14 -10.50
N ARG A 76 2.60 16.97 -11.54
CA ARG A 76 3.67 16.80 -12.55
C ARG A 76 5.02 17.32 -12.07
N ALA A 77 5.08 17.98 -10.91
CA ALA A 77 6.32 18.55 -10.39
C ALA A 77 7.27 17.44 -9.88
N PRO A 78 8.54 17.40 -10.30
CA PRO A 78 9.49 16.35 -9.89
C PRO A 78 9.64 16.20 -8.37
N LYS A 79 9.64 17.32 -7.63
CA LYS A 79 9.72 17.31 -6.16
C LYS A 79 8.48 16.66 -5.51
N ALA A 80 7.29 16.93 -6.05
CA ALA A 80 6.06 16.32 -5.57
C ALA A 80 6.03 14.83 -5.90
N PHE A 81 6.48 14.44 -7.09
CA PHE A 81 6.63 13.03 -7.47
C PHE A 81 7.57 12.28 -6.51
N MET A 82 8.75 12.83 -6.22
CA MET A 82 9.68 12.24 -5.25
C MET A 82 9.10 12.20 -3.83
N GLY A 83 8.38 13.24 -3.41
CA GLY A 83 7.68 13.26 -2.11
C GLY A 83 6.61 12.18 -2.03
N GLY A 84 5.85 11.96 -3.10
CA GLY A 84 4.86 10.89 -3.18
C GLY A 84 5.49 9.52 -3.11
N LEU A 85 6.63 9.33 -3.79
CA LEU A 85 7.43 8.11 -3.69
C LEU A 85 8.01 7.93 -2.27
N ALA A 86 8.46 8.98 -1.59
CA ALA A 86 8.89 8.83 -0.20
C ALA A 86 7.73 8.41 0.71
N ALA A 87 6.55 9.05 0.57
CA ALA A 87 5.36 8.75 1.35
C ALA A 87 4.87 7.31 1.14
N PHE A 88 4.85 6.82 -0.10
CA PHE A 88 4.49 5.44 -0.39
C PHE A 88 5.47 4.43 0.21
N LEU A 89 6.78 4.67 0.13
CA LEU A 89 7.75 3.76 0.72
C LEU A 89 7.55 3.67 2.24
N LEU A 90 7.35 4.82 2.88
CA LEU A 90 7.14 4.93 4.32
C LEU A 90 5.81 4.30 4.77
N SER A 91 4.77 4.38 3.93
CA SER A 91 3.51 3.63 4.12
C SER A 91 3.76 2.13 4.24
N HIS A 92 4.54 1.54 3.34
CA HIS A 92 4.86 0.10 3.38
C HIS A 92 5.70 -0.27 4.61
N VAL A 93 6.61 0.61 5.06
CA VAL A 93 7.35 0.41 6.31
C VAL A 93 6.41 0.39 7.52
N LEU A 94 5.41 1.28 7.58
CA LEU A 94 4.42 1.25 8.66
C LEU A 94 3.56 -0.01 8.62
N PHE A 95 3.12 -0.47 7.44
CA PHE A 95 2.43 -1.75 7.30
C PHE A 95 3.29 -2.92 7.79
N ALA A 96 4.54 -3.00 7.36
CA ALA A 96 5.47 -4.04 7.79
C ALA A 96 5.66 -4.02 9.31
N THR A 97 5.79 -2.82 9.89
CA THR A 97 5.93 -2.62 11.33
C THR A 97 4.67 -3.06 12.08
N ALA A 98 3.48 -2.73 11.56
CA ALA A 98 2.22 -3.18 12.14
C ALA A 98 2.15 -4.72 12.18
N PHE A 99 2.38 -5.39 11.04
CA PHE A 99 2.34 -6.85 10.98
C PHE A 99 3.41 -7.50 11.87
N ALA A 100 4.61 -6.94 11.91
CA ALA A 100 5.70 -7.44 12.75
C ALA A 100 5.48 -7.18 14.25
N SER A 101 4.63 -6.23 14.63
CA SER A 101 4.28 -5.97 16.04
C SER A 101 3.33 -7.00 16.65
N GLY A 102 2.67 -7.80 15.82
CA GLY A 102 1.76 -8.86 16.24
C GLY A 102 2.42 -10.24 16.34
N ALA A 103 1.61 -11.28 16.50
CA ALA A 103 2.07 -12.66 16.44
C ALA A 103 2.65 -12.98 15.05
N LEU A 104 3.71 -13.78 14.99
CA LEU A 104 4.40 -14.18 13.76
C LEU A 104 4.66 -15.69 13.73
N SER A 105 4.41 -16.31 12.58
CA SER A 105 4.74 -17.71 12.35
C SER A 105 6.05 -17.83 11.58
N VAL A 106 7.06 -18.44 12.21
CA VAL A 106 8.38 -18.66 11.61
C VAL A 106 8.27 -19.52 10.34
N GLN A 107 7.38 -20.52 10.35
CA GLN A 107 7.16 -21.42 9.21
C GLN A 107 6.57 -20.64 8.02
N ALA A 108 5.56 -19.81 8.28
CA ALA A 108 4.94 -18.98 7.24
C ALA A 108 5.92 -17.92 6.72
N ILE A 109 6.71 -17.30 7.59
CA ILE A 109 7.78 -16.36 7.19
C ILE A 109 8.80 -17.07 6.30
N GLY A 110 9.29 -18.25 6.69
CA GLY A 110 10.26 -19.00 5.90
C GLY A 110 9.76 -19.31 4.49
N ALA A 111 8.52 -19.80 4.38
CA ALA A 111 7.88 -20.03 3.08
C ALA A 111 7.70 -18.73 2.28
N ALA A 112 7.23 -17.66 2.93
CA ALA A 112 7.02 -16.37 2.30
C ALA A 112 8.33 -15.73 1.81
N VAL A 113 9.44 -15.88 2.54
CA VAL A 113 10.77 -15.40 2.13
C VAL A 113 11.23 -16.09 0.85
N VAL A 114 11.03 -17.41 0.74
CA VAL A 114 11.38 -18.15 -0.49
C VAL A 114 10.56 -17.64 -1.67
N VAL A 115 9.24 -17.54 -1.51
CA VAL A 115 8.33 -17.04 -2.56
C VAL A 115 8.66 -15.60 -2.95
N ALA A 116 8.85 -14.72 -1.95
CA ALA A 116 9.22 -13.33 -2.16
C ALA A 116 10.59 -13.19 -2.83
N GLY A 117 11.56 -14.03 -2.48
CA GLY A 117 12.89 -14.05 -3.10
C GLY A 117 12.84 -14.43 -4.58
N VAL A 118 12.11 -15.50 -4.93
CA VAL A 118 11.92 -15.94 -6.32
C VAL A 118 11.21 -14.85 -7.13
N PHE A 119 10.10 -14.32 -6.59
CA PHE A 119 9.33 -13.27 -7.25
C PHE A 119 10.14 -11.98 -7.40
N GLY A 120 10.81 -11.54 -6.33
CA GLY A 120 11.65 -10.35 -6.31
C GLY A 120 12.83 -10.42 -7.27
N ALA A 121 13.48 -11.59 -7.38
CA ALA A 121 14.54 -11.81 -8.36
C ALA A 121 14.00 -11.67 -9.79
N GLY A 122 12.81 -12.23 -10.08
CA GLY A 122 12.14 -12.06 -11.38
C GLY A 122 11.82 -10.60 -11.69
N VAL A 123 11.23 -9.89 -10.73
CA VAL A 123 10.89 -8.46 -10.85
C VAL A 123 12.14 -7.61 -11.08
N LEU A 124 13.22 -7.81 -10.30
CA LEU A 124 14.46 -7.05 -10.46
C LEU A 124 15.15 -7.37 -11.80
N ARG A 125 15.13 -8.63 -12.22
CA ARG A 125 15.71 -9.03 -13.52
C ARG A 125 14.96 -8.40 -14.70
N TRP A 126 13.68 -8.09 -14.53
CA TRP A 126 12.88 -7.37 -15.52
C TRP A 126 13.03 -5.84 -15.42
N LEU A 127 13.01 -5.26 -14.21
CA LEU A 127 13.03 -3.80 -14.02
C LEU A 127 14.43 -3.20 -14.18
N MET A 128 15.47 -3.84 -13.64
CA MET A 128 16.83 -3.26 -13.59
C MET A 128 17.44 -2.94 -14.96
N PRO A 129 17.20 -3.72 -16.04
CA PRO A 129 17.66 -3.35 -17.38
C PRO A 129 16.97 -2.11 -17.96
N HIS A 130 15.71 -1.85 -17.57
CA HIS A 130 14.89 -0.75 -18.10
C HIS A 130 14.94 0.51 -17.22
N ALA A 131 15.42 0.41 -15.99
CA ALA A 131 15.54 1.53 -15.07
C ALA A 131 16.77 2.40 -15.40
N PRO A 132 16.61 3.74 -15.49
CA PRO A 132 17.75 4.67 -15.55
C PRO A 132 18.69 4.46 -14.35
N GLN A 133 19.99 4.67 -14.53
CA GLN A 133 20.98 4.33 -13.50
C GLN A 133 20.69 5.00 -12.14
N GLU A 134 20.23 6.25 -12.15
CA GLU A 134 19.88 7.02 -10.96
C GLU A 134 18.72 6.40 -10.15
N PHE A 135 17.80 5.68 -10.82
CA PHE A 135 16.64 5.07 -10.17
C PHE A 135 16.84 3.63 -9.75
N LYS A 136 17.96 2.98 -10.10
CA LYS A 136 18.22 1.58 -9.75
C LYS A 136 18.25 1.35 -8.23
N GLY A 137 18.89 2.26 -7.49
CA GLY A 137 18.92 2.22 -6.03
C GLY A 137 17.52 2.35 -5.41
N PRO A 138 16.75 3.40 -5.73
CA PRO A 138 15.37 3.55 -5.29
C PRO A 138 14.47 2.36 -5.66
N VAL A 139 14.58 1.82 -6.88
CA VAL A 139 13.80 0.64 -7.32
C VAL A 139 14.12 -0.58 -6.46
N LEU A 140 15.41 -0.85 -6.22
CA LEU A 140 15.81 -1.96 -5.35
C LEU A 140 15.26 -1.80 -3.94
N ALA A 141 15.40 -0.61 -3.34
CA ALA A 141 14.87 -0.32 -2.00
C ALA A 141 13.35 -0.55 -1.95
N TYR A 142 12.64 -0.11 -2.98
CA TYR A 142 11.20 -0.32 -3.12
C TYR A 142 10.81 -1.80 -3.14
N VAL A 143 11.47 -2.58 -4.00
CA VAL A 143 11.20 -4.03 -4.11
C VAL A 143 11.45 -4.71 -2.77
N VAL A 144 12.57 -4.42 -2.11
CA VAL A 144 12.91 -5.02 -0.81
C VAL A 144 11.89 -4.68 0.26
N VAL A 145 11.50 -3.41 0.40
CA VAL A 145 10.55 -2.98 1.44
C VAL A 145 9.16 -3.57 1.20
N ILE A 146 8.67 -3.56 -0.03
CA ILE A 146 7.36 -4.14 -0.37
C ILE A 146 7.34 -5.64 -0.08
N LEU A 147 8.40 -6.36 -0.48
CA LEU A 147 8.48 -7.81 -0.23
C LEU A 147 8.63 -8.13 1.26
N ALA A 148 9.41 -7.35 2.01
CA ALA A 148 9.50 -7.49 3.45
C ALA A 148 8.14 -7.29 4.14
N MET A 149 7.36 -6.31 3.69
CA MET A 149 5.99 -6.12 4.15
C MET A 149 5.11 -7.35 3.83
N CYS A 150 5.18 -7.91 2.62
CA CYS A 150 4.44 -9.10 2.24
C CYS A 150 4.81 -10.33 3.10
N VAL A 151 6.10 -10.50 3.40
CA VAL A 151 6.58 -11.57 4.29
C VAL A 151 6.04 -11.39 5.71
N ALA A 152 6.13 -10.17 6.25
CA ALA A 152 5.57 -9.86 7.58
C ALA A 152 4.06 -10.10 7.62
N ALA A 153 3.33 -9.67 6.59
CA ALA A 153 1.90 -9.87 6.46
C ALA A 153 1.52 -11.36 6.43
N ALA A 154 2.24 -12.18 5.65
CA ALA A 154 2.00 -13.62 5.59
C ALA A 154 2.27 -14.31 6.93
N GLY A 155 3.39 -13.95 7.58
CA GLY A 155 3.72 -14.44 8.92
C GLY A 155 2.66 -14.10 9.96
N HIS A 156 2.15 -12.86 9.91
CA HIS A 156 1.13 -12.37 10.81
C HIS A 156 -0.24 -13.01 10.56
N ALA A 157 -0.69 -13.08 9.31
CA ALA A 157 -1.97 -13.66 8.92
C ALA A 157 -2.05 -15.14 9.32
N PHE A 158 -0.98 -15.90 9.10
CA PHE A 158 -0.93 -17.30 9.50
C PHE A 158 -0.89 -17.46 11.02
N ALA A 159 -0.12 -16.66 11.76
CA ALA A 159 -0.08 -16.77 13.21
C ALA A 159 -1.41 -16.38 13.89
N SER A 160 -2.05 -15.33 13.37
CA SER A 160 -3.33 -14.84 13.88
C SER A 160 -4.54 -15.64 13.40
N GLN A 161 -4.36 -16.55 12.42
CA GLN A 161 -5.43 -17.28 11.72
C GLN A 161 -6.52 -16.34 11.19
N ARG A 162 -6.14 -15.11 10.84
CA ARG A 162 -7.04 -14.03 10.45
C ARG A 162 -6.56 -13.39 9.16
N TRP A 163 -7.48 -13.29 8.21
CA TRP A 163 -7.28 -12.59 6.94
C TRP A 163 -7.66 -11.11 7.03
N ALA A 164 -8.53 -10.76 7.97
CA ALA A 164 -8.95 -9.39 8.19
C ALA A 164 -7.87 -8.60 8.94
N VAL A 165 -7.42 -7.50 8.32
CA VAL A 165 -6.34 -6.66 8.87
C VAL A 165 -6.75 -5.98 10.18
N LEU A 166 -7.97 -5.45 10.29
CA LEU A 166 -8.48 -4.73 11.47
C LEU A 166 -9.75 -5.38 12.09
N ALA A 167 -10.08 -6.60 11.63
CA ALA A 167 -11.28 -7.41 11.94
C ALA A 167 -11.59 -7.69 13.42
#